data_AF-A0A0Q9M9U6-F1
#
_entry.id   AF-A0A0Q9M9U6-F1
#
_cell.length_a   1.000
_cell.length_b   1.000
_cell.length_c   1.000
_cell.angle_alpha   90.00
_cell.angle_beta   90.00
_cell.angle_gamma   90.00
#
_symmetry.space_group_name_H-M   'P 1'
#
loop_
_entity.id
_entity.type
_entity.pdbx_description
1 polymer ?
#
loop_
_entity_poly.entity_id
_entity_poly.type
_entity_poly.pdbx_seq_one_letter_code
_entity_poly.pdbx_strand_id
1 'polypeptide(L)'
;MSKRWTQMMIGITILGLFFGWIRHVDAQAEQDAQLLLRVAKSFMQTNEHITFKYTGYFGTCDGVDAKVMDAGERLSNKLGFTSYTNEPLSLKGSIYTVKSEAAGSADATLTVASPVGQSACYAVLRLDAPGSADQAQLIKWQEQMTAKLSGQGIHGMWNVMIQGNAAEDFSISNDPREFLAELVQAYKGNVVERYEDGTTYSASLVSSEFEASIRSGNQKVNVQIALHLDTTSGLWRLTIGTPIITMEY
;
A
#
# COMPACT_ATOMS: atom_id res chain seq x y z
N MET A 1 26.17 4.38 -36.35
CA MET A 1 26.50 3.44 -35.25
C MET A 1 25.75 3.91 -34.01
N SER A 2 24.82 3.04 -33.54
CA SER A 2 24.05 2.98 -32.26
C SER A 2 23.59 4.31 -31.61
N LYS A 3 22.31 4.68 -31.44
CA LYS A 3 21.08 3.93 -31.07
C LYS A 3 21.30 2.92 -29.95
N ARG A 4 21.11 3.36 -28.69
CA ARG A 4 20.69 2.60 -27.48
C ARG A 4 21.10 3.34 -26.20
N TRP A 5 20.40 4.41 -25.82
CA TRP A 5 20.57 5.06 -24.51
C TRP A 5 19.23 5.50 -23.90
N THR A 6 18.16 4.80 -24.26
CA THR A 6 16.86 4.90 -23.61
C THR A 6 16.41 3.49 -23.26
N GLN A 7 15.92 3.34 -22.02
CA GLN A 7 15.35 2.14 -21.39
C GLN A 7 16.30 1.32 -20.51
N MET A 8 16.31 1.63 -19.21
CA MET A 8 16.16 0.62 -18.16
C MET A 8 15.63 1.27 -16.87
N MET A 9 14.41 1.83 -16.93
CA MET A 9 13.55 1.99 -15.75
C MET A 9 12.62 0.79 -15.75
N ILE A 10 13.00 -0.28 -15.07
CA ILE A 10 12.10 -1.41 -14.80
C ILE A 10 11.26 -0.98 -13.59
N GLY A 11 10.27 -0.12 -13.86
CA GLY A 11 9.12 0.02 -12.98
C GLY A 11 8.23 -1.19 -13.19
N ILE A 12 8.27 -2.15 -12.28
CA ILE A 12 7.27 -3.23 -12.24
C ILE A 12 6.01 -2.63 -11.63
N THR A 13 5.28 -1.84 -12.42
CA THR A 13 3.88 -1.54 -12.15
C THR A 13 3.06 -2.67 -12.75
N ILE A 14 2.81 -3.73 -11.97
CA ILE A 14 1.73 -4.68 -12.30
C ILE A 14 0.42 -3.99 -11.92
N LEU A 15 -0.02 -3.11 -12.82
CA LEU A 15 -1.32 -2.45 -12.76
C LEU A 15 -2.22 -3.17 -13.76
N GLY A 16 -3.03 -4.08 -13.23
CA GLY A 16 -4.09 -4.77 -13.96
C GLY A 16 -3.96 -6.29 -13.95
N LEU A 17 -5.06 -6.97 -13.62
CA LEU A 17 -5.30 -8.42 -13.67
C LEU A 17 -5.10 -9.24 -12.37
N PHE A 18 -5.34 -8.64 -11.22
CA PHE A 18 -5.76 -9.42 -10.04
C PHE A 18 -7.10 -8.89 -9.55
N PHE A 19 -7.82 -9.64 -8.71
CA PHE A 19 -9.12 -9.30 -8.10
C PHE A 19 -10.38 -9.82 -8.80
N GLY A 20 -10.27 -10.92 -9.54
CA GLY A 20 -11.40 -11.81 -9.83
C GLY A 20 -11.65 -12.83 -8.71
N TRP A 21 -11.81 -12.38 -7.45
CA TRP A 21 -12.43 -13.07 -6.31
C TRP A 21 -11.92 -12.43 -5.01
N ILE A 22 -12.67 -11.44 -4.49
CA ILE A 22 -12.50 -10.97 -3.12
C ILE A 22 -13.75 -11.45 -2.37
N ARG A 23 -13.59 -12.39 -1.42
CA ARG A 23 -14.64 -12.77 -0.47
C ARG A 23 -14.14 -12.45 0.94
N HIS A 24 -14.92 -11.63 1.64
CA HIS A 24 -14.90 -11.28 3.07
C HIS A 24 -13.53 -11.00 3.71
N VAL A 25 -13.14 -9.71 3.79
CA VAL A 25 -11.85 -9.24 4.36
C VAL A 25 -12.05 -8.09 5.38
N ASP A 26 -13.26 -7.88 5.91
CA ASP A 26 -13.56 -6.58 6.55
C ASP A 26 -13.16 -6.46 8.04
N ALA A 27 -13.06 -7.54 8.83
CA ALA A 27 -12.69 -7.45 10.25
C ALA A 27 -11.23 -7.86 10.56
N GLN A 28 -10.55 -8.52 9.61
CA GLN A 28 -9.24 -9.16 9.86
C GLN A 28 -8.07 -8.34 9.30
N ALA A 29 -8.33 -7.40 8.39
CA ALA A 29 -7.32 -6.50 7.85
C ALA A 29 -6.65 -5.61 8.91
N GLU A 30 -7.32 -5.36 10.03
CA GLU A 30 -6.77 -4.63 11.18
C GLU A 30 -5.73 -5.45 11.94
N GLN A 31 -5.95 -6.76 12.07
CA GLN A 31 -5.02 -7.67 12.75
C GLN A 31 -3.73 -7.80 11.95
N ASP A 32 -3.84 -7.94 10.63
CA ASP A 32 -2.71 -7.97 9.71
C ASP A 32 -1.89 -6.67 9.81
N ALA A 33 -2.54 -5.51 9.81
CA ALA A 33 -1.88 -4.22 9.96
C ALA A 33 -1.20 -4.05 11.33
N GLN A 34 -1.86 -4.48 12.41
CA GLN A 34 -1.27 -4.46 13.75
C GLN A 34 -0.03 -5.36 13.86
N LEU A 35 -0.09 -6.56 13.27
CA LEU A 35 1.02 -7.51 13.25
C LEU A 35 2.19 -6.95 12.43
N LEU A 36 1.92 -6.46 11.22
CA LEU A 36 2.91 -5.83 10.34
C LEU A 36 3.70 -4.76 11.09
N LEU A 37 3.00 -3.75 11.60
CA LEU A 37 3.63 -2.58 12.20
C LEU A 37 4.36 -2.92 13.51
N ARG A 38 3.83 -3.86 14.31
CA ARG A 38 4.46 -4.29 15.56
C ARG A 38 5.79 -4.99 15.33
N VAL A 39 5.86 -5.89 14.34
CA VAL A 39 7.09 -6.61 14.03
C VAL A 39 8.09 -5.67 13.36
N ALA A 40 7.66 -4.87 12.39
CA ALA A 40 8.53 -3.95 11.66
C ALA A 40 9.31 -2.98 12.55
N LYS A 41 8.69 -2.52 13.65
CA LYS A 41 9.29 -1.55 14.59
C LYS A 41 10.63 -1.99 15.17
N SER A 42 10.86 -3.29 15.36
CA SER A 42 12.16 -3.79 15.87
C SER A 42 13.27 -3.82 14.82
N PHE A 43 12.93 -3.62 13.54
CA PHE A 43 13.85 -3.69 12.40
C PHE A 43 14.04 -2.34 11.71
N MET A 44 13.40 -1.29 12.18
CA MET A 44 13.49 0.08 11.65
C MET A 44 14.00 1.05 12.71
N GLN A 45 14.61 2.14 12.25
CA GLN A 45 15.20 3.14 13.14
C GLN A 45 14.70 4.56 12.90
N THR A 46 14.72 4.99 11.64
CA THR A 46 14.47 6.39 11.27
C THR A 46 13.74 6.47 9.94
N ASN A 47 13.17 7.65 9.66
CA ASN A 47 12.44 7.96 8.43
C ASN A 47 11.28 7.01 8.16
N GLU A 48 10.64 6.56 9.23
CA GLU A 48 9.48 5.68 9.14
C GLU A 48 8.29 6.40 8.52
N HIS A 49 7.67 5.74 7.56
CA HIS A 49 6.46 6.17 6.89
C HIS A 49 5.51 4.99 6.75
N ILE A 50 4.27 5.17 7.19
CA ILE A 50 3.23 4.15 7.17
C ILE A 50 2.18 4.55 6.13
N THR A 51 1.79 3.61 5.29
CA THR A 51 0.73 3.81 4.29
C THR A 51 -0.33 2.73 4.43
N PHE A 52 -1.59 3.15 4.58
CA PHE A 52 -2.75 2.29 4.40
C PHE A 52 -3.39 2.61 3.06
N LYS A 53 -3.70 1.59 2.26
CA LYS A 53 -4.34 1.77 0.95
C LYS A 53 -5.47 0.77 0.76
N TYR A 54 -6.69 1.27 0.70
CA TYR A 54 -7.86 0.50 0.29
C TYR A 54 -8.14 0.72 -1.19
N THR A 55 -8.58 -0.32 -1.87
CA THR A 55 -8.87 -0.29 -3.30
C THR A 55 -10.11 -1.12 -3.60
N GLY A 56 -11.07 -0.55 -4.33
CA GLY A 56 -12.30 -1.25 -4.69
C GLY A 56 -13.05 -0.60 -5.85
N TYR A 57 -13.85 -1.42 -6.54
CA TYR A 57 -14.75 -0.97 -7.61
C TYR A 57 -16.15 -0.71 -7.05
N PHE A 58 -16.87 0.23 -7.64
CA PHE A 58 -18.22 0.58 -7.22
C PHE A 58 -18.99 1.34 -8.30
N GLY A 59 -20.32 1.33 -8.20
CA GLY A 59 -21.20 2.13 -9.06
C GLY A 59 -20.92 1.98 -10.55
N THR A 60 -21.20 3.03 -11.32
CA THR A 60 -21.01 3.05 -12.77
C THR A 60 -20.65 4.46 -13.22
N CYS A 61 -19.45 4.62 -13.78
CA CYS A 61 -18.90 5.86 -14.29
C CYS A 61 -18.82 5.89 -15.83
N ASP A 62 -18.81 4.74 -16.51
CA ASP A 62 -18.76 4.60 -17.99
C ASP A 62 -17.66 5.41 -18.70
N GLY A 63 -16.56 5.73 -18.00
CA GLY A 63 -15.52 6.60 -18.55
C GLY A 63 -15.97 8.05 -18.74
N VAL A 64 -17.11 8.45 -18.17
CA VAL A 64 -17.66 9.81 -18.31
C VAL A 64 -17.20 10.66 -17.13
N ASP A 65 -16.45 11.73 -17.44
CA ASP A 65 -15.88 12.64 -16.45
C ASP A 65 -16.91 13.16 -15.44
N ALA A 66 -18.10 13.57 -15.91
CA ALA A 66 -19.16 14.07 -15.05
C ALA A 66 -19.65 13.01 -14.03
N LYS A 67 -19.71 11.73 -14.43
CA LYS A 67 -20.10 10.63 -13.53
C LYS A 67 -19.00 10.33 -12.52
N VAL A 68 -17.72 10.42 -12.91
CA VAL A 68 -16.58 10.29 -12.00
C VAL A 68 -16.61 11.39 -10.94
N MET A 69 -16.84 12.64 -11.35
CA MET A 69 -16.95 13.78 -10.43
C MET A 69 -18.06 13.57 -9.40
N ASP A 70 -19.27 13.29 -9.88
CA ASP A 70 -20.45 13.09 -9.06
C ASP A 70 -20.31 11.86 -8.13
N ALA A 71 -19.67 10.78 -8.58
CA ALA A 71 -19.30 9.66 -7.72
C ALA A 71 -18.26 10.04 -6.65
N GLY A 72 -17.24 10.81 -7.04
CA GLY A 72 -16.17 11.31 -6.16
C GLY A 72 -16.70 12.19 -5.04
N GLU A 73 -17.50 13.20 -5.37
CA GLU A 73 -18.12 14.13 -4.42
C GLU A 73 -19.06 13.42 -3.45
N ARG A 74 -19.89 12.51 -3.94
CA ARG A 74 -20.76 11.72 -3.06
C ARG A 74 -19.96 10.84 -2.11
N LEU A 75 -18.93 10.17 -2.61
CA LEU A 75 -18.13 9.28 -1.79
C LEU A 75 -17.32 10.06 -0.76
N SER A 76 -16.68 11.16 -1.14
CA SER A 76 -15.91 12.02 -0.22
C SER A 76 -16.77 12.55 0.92
N ASN A 77 -17.98 13.04 0.60
CA ASN A 77 -18.95 13.49 1.61
C ASN A 77 -19.35 12.38 2.58
N LYS A 78 -19.61 11.16 2.08
CA LYS A 78 -19.97 10.02 2.93
C LYS A 78 -18.80 9.52 3.80
N LEU A 79 -17.57 9.62 3.29
CA LEU A 79 -16.37 9.29 4.05
C LEU A 79 -16.01 10.39 5.06
N GLY A 80 -16.56 11.60 4.90
CA GLY A 80 -16.34 12.73 5.81
C GLY A 80 -15.11 13.56 5.46
N PHE A 81 -14.70 13.55 4.20
CA PHE A 81 -13.62 14.40 3.71
C PHE A 81 -14.10 15.84 3.63
N THR A 82 -13.51 16.72 4.43
CA THR A 82 -13.65 18.17 4.30
C THR A 82 -12.44 18.69 3.54
N SER A 83 -12.62 19.22 2.32
CA SER A 83 -11.49 19.71 1.53
C SER A 83 -10.79 20.87 2.24
N TYR A 84 -9.50 20.75 2.50
CA TYR A 84 -8.70 21.80 3.14
C TYR A 84 -8.00 22.72 2.14
N THR A 85 -7.93 22.33 0.87
CA THR A 85 -7.21 23.08 -0.15
C THR A 85 -8.16 23.68 -1.17
N ASN A 86 -8.03 24.99 -1.37
CA ASN A 86 -8.47 25.69 -2.58
C ASN A 86 -7.63 25.30 -3.82
N GLU A 87 -6.86 24.21 -3.73
CA GLU A 87 -6.13 23.62 -4.84
C GLU A 87 -7.16 23.03 -5.80
N PRO A 88 -7.10 23.37 -7.09
CA PRO A 88 -8.03 22.84 -8.06
C PRO A 88 -7.98 21.31 -8.02
N LEU A 89 -9.15 20.69 -7.82
CA LEU A 89 -9.42 19.30 -8.21
C LEU A 89 -8.65 19.05 -9.52
N SER A 90 -7.60 18.23 -9.48
CA SER A 90 -6.80 17.99 -10.68
C SER A 90 -7.68 17.26 -11.70
N LEU A 91 -8.27 18.01 -12.63
CA LEU A 91 -9.18 17.54 -13.69
C LEU A 91 -8.39 16.95 -14.87
N LYS A 92 -7.24 16.31 -14.62
CA LYS A 92 -6.42 15.77 -15.69
C LYS A 92 -6.86 14.35 -16.02
N GLY A 93 -7.96 14.26 -16.78
CA GLY A 93 -8.54 13.02 -17.33
C GLY A 93 -9.28 12.20 -16.28
N SER A 94 -10.62 12.15 -16.35
CA SER A 94 -11.50 11.17 -15.68
C SER A 94 -11.13 10.73 -14.25
N ILE A 95 -10.56 11.63 -13.44
CA ILE A 95 -10.06 11.37 -12.09
C ILE A 95 -10.52 12.50 -11.15
N TYR A 96 -11.16 12.11 -10.06
CA TYR A 96 -11.45 12.94 -8.89
C TYR A 96 -10.42 12.65 -7.81
N THR A 97 -9.90 13.67 -7.13
CA THR A 97 -9.02 13.48 -5.96
C THR A 97 -9.28 14.55 -4.91
N VAL A 98 -9.42 14.14 -3.66
CA VAL A 98 -9.58 15.02 -2.51
C VAL A 98 -8.66 14.56 -1.38
N LYS A 99 -8.17 15.52 -0.59
CA LYS A 99 -7.30 15.29 0.57
C LYS A 99 -7.91 15.88 1.83
N SER A 100 -7.65 15.24 2.96
CA SER A 100 -8.00 15.75 4.29
C SER A 100 -7.02 15.24 5.35
N GLU A 101 -6.82 16.01 6.40
CA GLU A 101 -6.16 15.50 7.60
C GLU A 101 -7.02 14.41 8.26
N ALA A 102 -6.36 13.40 8.81
CA ALA A 102 -6.99 12.26 9.46
C ALA A 102 -6.08 11.69 10.55
N ALA A 103 -6.66 10.94 11.49
CA ALA A 103 -5.93 10.18 12.51
C ALA A 103 -4.78 10.95 13.19
N GLY A 104 -5.05 12.20 13.61
CA GLY A 104 -4.07 13.08 14.23
C GLY A 104 -3.24 13.85 13.21
N SER A 105 -2.15 13.24 12.70
CA SER A 105 -1.16 13.88 11.82
C SER A 105 -0.97 13.14 10.49
N ALA A 106 -1.95 12.35 10.08
CA ALA A 106 -1.90 11.59 8.85
C ALA A 106 -2.70 12.28 7.74
N ASP A 107 -2.25 12.12 6.50
CA ASP A 107 -2.92 12.66 5.33
C ASP A 107 -3.75 11.57 4.68
N ALA A 108 -5.07 11.77 4.64
CA ALA A 108 -5.97 10.92 3.88
C ALA A 108 -6.17 11.49 2.47
N THR A 109 -6.08 10.62 1.46
CA THR A 109 -6.39 10.94 0.06
C THR A 109 -7.44 9.97 -0.46
N LEU A 110 -8.53 10.49 -1.03
CA LEU A 110 -9.49 9.71 -1.79
C LEU A 110 -9.33 10.05 -3.27
N THR A 111 -9.12 9.03 -4.09
CA THR A 111 -9.12 9.12 -5.55
C THR A 111 -10.26 8.27 -6.11
N VAL A 112 -11.04 8.85 -7.01
CA VAL A 112 -12.07 8.13 -7.78
C VAL A 112 -11.78 8.29 -9.27
N ALA A 113 -11.78 7.20 -10.01
CA ALA A 113 -11.51 7.19 -11.44
C ALA A 113 -12.44 6.22 -12.17
N SER A 114 -12.46 6.29 -13.50
CA SER A 114 -13.06 5.27 -14.36
C SER A 114 -12.00 4.73 -15.30
N PRO A 115 -11.48 3.51 -15.08
CA PRO A 115 -10.52 2.90 -15.99
C PRO A 115 -11.08 2.80 -17.41
N VAL A 116 -10.25 3.06 -18.42
CA VAL A 116 -10.66 2.98 -19.83
C VAL A 116 -11.16 1.57 -20.15
N GLY A 117 -12.34 1.47 -20.77
CA GLY A 117 -12.96 0.19 -21.13
C GLY A 117 -13.72 -0.48 -19.98
N GLN A 118 -13.85 0.16 -18.81
CA GLN A 118 -14.68 -0.31 -17.71
C GLN A 118 -15.85 0.64 -17.44
N SER A 119 -17.02 0.06 -17.17
CA SER A 119 -18.21 0.82 -16.77
C SER A 119 -18.18 1.23 -15.30
N ALA A 120 -17.56 0.41 -14.43
CA ALA A 120 -17.50 0.69 -13.00
C ALA A 120 -16.59 1.86 -12.65
N CYS A 121 -16.94 2.58 -11.58
CA CYS A 121 -16.01 3.50 -10.93
C CYS A 121 -15.00 2.69 -10.10
N TYR A 122 -13.83 3.28 -9.86
CA TYR A 122 -12.75 2.72 -9.09
C TYR A 122 -12.34 3.72 -8.01
N ALA A 123 -12.31 3.29 -6.75
CA ALA A 123 -11.90 4.10 -5.61
C ALA A 123 -10.57 3.61 -5.02
N VAL A 124 -9.68 4.56 -4.72
CA VAL A 124 -8.49 4.36 -3.91
C VAL A 124 -8.58 5.28 -2.71
N LEU A 125 -8.63 4.72 -1.52
CA LEU A 125 -8.52 5.46 -0.27
C LEU A 125 -7.14 5.18 0.32
N ARG A 126 -6.36 6.24 0.51
CA ARG A 126 -5.00 6.19 1.03
C ARG A 126 -4.89 6.99 2.31
N LEU A 127 -4.16 6.49 3.30
CA LEU A 127 -3.72 7.22 4.47
C LEU A 127 -2.20 7.13 4.54
N ASP A 128 -1.52 8.27 4.61
CA ASP A 128 -0.08 8.37 4.77
C ASP A 128 0.23 9.00 6.12
N ALA A 129 1.08 8.36 6.91
CA ALA A 129 1.39 8.79 8.27
C ALA A 129 2.90 8.70 8.54
N PRO A 130 3.47 9.63 9.31
CA PRO A 130 4.83 9.47 9.82
C PRO A 130 4.88 8.30 10.81
N GLY A 131 6.04 7.66 11.00
CA GLY A 131 6.18 6.55 11.97
C GLY A 131 5.97 6.95 13.43
N SER A 132 6.03 8.25 13.74
CA SER A 132 5.66 8.79 15.05
C SER A 132 4.14 8.84 15.30
N ALA A 133 3.31 8.57 14.29
CA ALA A 133 1.86 8.57 14.44
C ALA A 133 1.39 7.47 15.40
N ASP A 134 0.30 7.74 16.12
CA ASP A 134 -0.31 6.77 17.03
C ASP A 134 -0.92 5.62 16.23
N GLN A 135 -0.25 4.46 16.27
CA GLN A 135 -0.69 3.25 15.57
C GLN A 135 -2.15 2.87 15.91
N ALA A 136 -2.60 3.07 17.16
CA ALA A 136 -3.97 2.74 17.52
C ALA A 136 -4.99 3.65 16.81
N GLN A 137 -4.64 4.92 16.57
CA GLN A 137 -5.47 5.83 15.79
C GLN A 137 -5.51 5.47 14.31
N LEU A 138 -4.39 5.03 13.73
CA LEU A 138 -4.33 4.58 12.34
C LEU A 138 -5.22 3.35 12.10
N ILE A 139 -5.14 2.36 13.00
CA ILE A 139 -5.96 1.14 12.92
C ILE A 139 -7.44 1.46 13.13
N LYS A 140 -7.76 2.30 14.12
CA LYS A 140 -9.15 2.76 14.32
C LYS A 140 -9.70 3.50 13.11
N TRP A 141 -8.88 4.29 12.43
CA TRP A 141 -9.27 4.95 11.19
C TRP A 141 -9.53 3.93 10.07
N GLN A 142 -8.67 2.91 9.93
CA GLN A 142 -8.87 1.81 8.99
C GLN A 142 -10.21 1.11 9.22
N GLU A 143 -10.54 0.74 10.47
CA GLU A 143 -11.81 0.14 10.87
C GLU A 143 -13.00 1.01 10.44
N GLN A 144 -12.97 2.29 10.83
CA GLN A 144 -14.04 3.25 10.52
C GLN A 144 -14.26 3.40 9.01
N MET A 145 -13.17 3.51 8.24
CA MET A 145 -13.26 3.64 6.79
C MET A 145 -13.75 2.36 6.13
N THR A 146 -13.35 1.19 6.64
CA THR A 146 -13.85 -0.11 6.16
C THR A 146 -15.36 -0.19 6.31
N ALA A 147 -15.90 0.18 7.48
CA ALA A 147 -17.34 0.21 7.72
C ALA A 147 -18.07 1.19 6.79
N LYS A 148 -17.53 2.40 6.60
CA LYS A 148 -18.13 3.41 5.70
C LYS A 148 -18.13 2.96 4.23
N LEU A 149 -17.00 2.43 3.75
CA LEU A 149 -16.83 1.92 2.39
C LEU A 149 -17.75 0.73 2.12
N SER A 150 -17.80 -0.23 3.04
CA SER A 150 -18.71 -1.37 2.96
C SER A 150 -20.18 -0.95 2.96
N GLY A 151 -20.54 0.07 3.76
CA GLY A 151 -21.87 0.68 3.74
C GLY A 151 -22.22 1.36 2.40
N GLN A 152 -21.24 1.61 1.54
CA GLN A 152 -21.42 2.08 0.16
C GLN A 152 -21.39 0.95 -0.88
N GLY A 153 -21.32 -0.31 -0.45
CA GLY A 153 -21.16 -1.47 -1.33
C GLY A 153 -19.78 -1.57 -1.98
N ILE A 154 -18.78 -0.83 -1.46
CA ILE A 154 -17.41 -0.87 -1.97
C ILE A 154 -16.65 -1.94 -1.22
N HIS A 155 -16.60 -3.13 -1.80
CA HIS A 155 -15.81 -4.24 -1.29
C HIS A 155 -14.44 -4.27 -1.97
N GLY A 156 -13.39 -4.33 -1.18
CA GLY A 156 -12.03 -4.13 -1.61
C GLY A 156 -11.06 -4.76 -0.63
N MET A 157 -9.81 -4.37 -0.73
CA MET A 157 -8.75 -4.93 0.10
C MET A 157 -7.82 -3.83 0.57
N TRP A 158 -7.45 -3.91 1.85
CA TRP A 158 -6.39 -3.09 2.42
C TRP A 158 -5.03 -3.62 2.01
N ASN A 159 -4.14 -2.71 1.66
CA ASN A 159 -2.71 -2.92 1.58
C ASN A 159 -2.08 -1.99 2.61
N VAL A 160 -1.38 -2.55 3.59
CA VAL A 160 -0.69 -1.77 4.63
C VAL A 160 0.80 -1.95 4.43
N MET A 161 1.52 -0.84 4.46
CA MET A 161 2.95 -0.80 4.20
C MET A 161 3.64 0.10 5.22
N ILE A 162 4.86 -0.26 5.57
CA ILE A 162 5.77 0.59 6.34
C ILE A 162 7.12 0.60 5.64
N GLN A 163 7.71 1.78 5.57
CA GLN A 163 9.04 2.00 4.99
C GLN A 163 9.87 2.83 5.96
N GLY A 164 11.16 2.52 6.08
CA GLY A 164 12.10 3.28 6.90
C GLY A 164 13.53 2.79 6.68
N ASN A 165 14.49 3.38 7.37
CA ASN A 165 15.86 2.87 7.39
C ASN A 165 15.92 1.61 8.26
N ALA A 166 16.61 0.57 7.78
CA ALA A 166 16.90 -0.64 8.55
C ALA A 166 17.71 -0.30 9.81
N ALA A 167 17.48 -1.03 10.90
CA ALA A 167 18.12 -0.78 12.18
C ALA A 167 19.65 -0.96 12.16
N GLU A 168 20.42 -0.19 12.95
CA GLU A 168 21.89 -0.23 13.00
C GLU A 168 22.46 -1.63 13.33
N ASP A 169 21.73 -2.49 14.04
CA ASP A 169 22.18 -3.87 14.27
C ASP A 169 22.37 -4.64 12.95
N PHE A 170 21.65 -4.22 11.89
CA PHE A 170 21.90 -4.64 10.51
C PHE A 170 23.33 -4.35 10.02
N SER A 171 23.87 -3.19 10.40
CA SER A 171 25.24 -2.78 10.04
C SER A 171 26.31 -3.66 10.68
N ILE A 172 25.96 -4.45 11.70
CA ILE A 172 26.89 -5.33 12.41
C ILE A 172 27.13 -6.60 11.60
N SER A 173 26.10 -7.21 10.99
CA SER A 173 26.28 -8.37 10.09
C SER A 173 26.67 -7.97 8.67
N ASN A 174 26.26 -6.78 8.22
CA ASN A 174 26.43 -6.27 6.84
C ASN A 174 25.89 -7.18 5.72
N ASP A 175 25.19 -8.28 6.04
CA ASP A 175 24.58 -9.14 5.03
C ASP A 175 23.06 -8.89 4.95
N PRO A 176 22.56 -8.23 3.88
CA PRO A 176 21.12 -8.06 3.63
C PRO A 176 20.33 -9.37 3.61
N ARG A 177 20.98 -10.50 3.31
CA ARG A 177 20.31 -11.82 3.31
C ARG A 177 20.02 -12.34 4.71
N GLU A 178 20.93 -12.15 5.65
CA GLU A 178 20.75 -12.59 7.04
C GLU A 178 19.64 -11.79 7.70
N PHE A 179 19.65 -10.47 7.53
CA PHE A 179 18.59 -9.60 8.04
C PHE A 179 17.23 -9.89 7.43
N LEU A 180 17.18 -10.14 6.12
CA LEU A 180 15.95 -10.58 5.46
C LEU A 180 15.48 -11.92 6.05
N ALA A 181 16.38 -12.86 6.34
CA ALA A 181 16.03 -14.13 6.97
C ALA A 181 15.48 -13.95 8.40
N GLU A 182 16.04 -13.04 9.19
CA GLU A 182 15.52 -12.69 10.52
C GLU A 182 14.10 -12.11 10.45
N LEU A 183 13.85 -11.18 9.52
CA LEU A 183 12.52 -10.63 9.29
C LEU A 183 11.52 -11.71 8.85
N VAL A 184 11.93 -12.60 7.95
CA VAL A 184 11.10 -13.74 7.52
C VAL A 184 10.70 -14.61 8.71
N GLN A 185 11.64 -14.91 9.61
CA GLN A 185 11.36 -15.66 10.84
C GLN A 185 10.44 -14.89 11.79
N ALA A 186 10.66 -13.59 11.97
CA ALA A 186 9.85 -12.73 12.83
C ALA A 186 8.38 -12.67 12.38
N TYR A 187 8.14 -12.68 11.06
CA TYR A 187 6.80 -12.80 10.49
C TYR A 187 6.28 -14.23 10.39
N LYS A 188 7.06 -15.23 10.84
CA LYS A 188 6.76 -16.66 10.71
C LYS A 188 6.40 -17.05 9.27
N GLY A 189 7.07 -16.42 8.31
CA GLY A 189 6.79 -16.58 6.89
C GLY A 189 7.59 -17.70 6.27
N ASN A 190 7.01 -18.36 5.28
CA ASN A 190 7.72 -19.20 4.32
C ASN A 190 7.91 -18.40 3.03
N VAL A 191 9.15 -18.32 2.55
CA VAL A 191 9.46 -17.59 1.32
C VAL A 191 8.95 -18.36 0.11
N VAL A 192 8.13 -17.72 -0.71
CA VAL A 192 7.58 -18.30 -1.95
C VAL A 192 8.20 -17.69 -3.20
N GLU A 193 8.73 -16.47 -3.11
CA GLU A 193 9.44 -15.79 -4.19
C GLU A 193 10.59 -14.95 -3.62
N ARG A 194 11.67 -14.78 -4.39
CA ARG A 194 12.82 -13.93 -4.04
C ARG A 194 13.30 -13.13 -5.25
N TYR A 195 13.87 -11.97 -4.99
CA TYR A 195 14.61 -11.18 -5.96
C TYR A 195 15.87 -10.59 -5.32
N GLU A 196 16.98 -10.59 -6.05
CA GLU A 196 18.23 -9.93 -5.66
C GLU A 196 18.99 -9.39 -6.87
N ASP A 197 19.58 -8.20 -6.74
CA ASP A 197 20.45 -7.59 -7.76
C ASP A 197 21.69 -6.88 -7.17
N GLY A 198 21.97 -7.13 -5.88
CA GLY A 198 23.10 -6.55 -5.15
C GLY A 198 22.79 -5.22 -4.47
N THR A 199 21.88 -4.42 -5.00
CA THR A 199 21.38 -3.18 -4.36
C THR A 199 19.95 -3.33 -3.84
N THR A 200 19.26 -4.41 -4.23
CA THR A 200 17.92 -4.74 -3.78
C THR A 200 17.85 -6.21 -3.39
N TYR A 201 17.20 -6.49 -2.27
CA TYR A 201 16.90 -7.85 -1.80
C TYR A 201 15.44 -7.89 -1.36
N SER A 202 14.63 -8.78 -1.93
CA SER A 202 13.23 -8.89 -1.54
C SER A 202 12.74 -10.33 -1.46
N ALA A 203 11.72 -10.53 -0.63
CA ALA A 203 11.06 -11.81 -0.45
C ALA A 203 9.55 -11.63 -0.35
N SER A 204 8.81 -12.43 -1.13
CA SER A 204 7.36 -12.62 -0.97
C SER A 204 7.13 -13.84 -0.08
N LEU A 205 6.26 -13.71 0.91
CA LEU A 205 6.02 -14.71 1.95
C LEU A 205 4.58 -15.20 1.95
N VAL A 206 4.44 -16.44 2.40
CA VAL A 206 3.20 -16.96 3.00
C VAL A 206 3.42 -17.17 4.49
N SER A 207 2.68 -16.45 5.32
CA SER A 207 2.65 -16.60 6.78
C SER A 207 1.26 -17.03 7.24
N SER A 208 1.15 -17.95 8.19
CA SER A 208 -0.14 -18.32 8.78
C SER A 208 -0.68 -17.25 9.74
N GLU A 209 0.12 -16.23 10.05
CA GLU A 209 -0.27 -15.15 10.97
C GLU A 209 -1.03 -14.01 10.25
N PHE A 210 -1.09 -14.05 8.92
CA PHE A 210 -1.79 -13.07 8.09
C PHE A 210 -2.94 -13.71 7.32
N GLU A 211 -4.10 -13.10 7.41
CA GLU A 211 -5.33 -13.60 6.79
C GLU A 211 -5.46 -13.12 5.34
N ALA A 212 -5.29 -11.81 5.11
CA ALA A 212 -5.38 -11.21 3.78
C ALA A 212 -4.28 -11.74 2.89
N SER A 213 -4.61 -12.07 1.64
CA SER A 213 -3.63 -12.60 0.69
C SER A 213 -4.04 -12.34 -0.74
N ILE A 214 -3.04 -12.38 -1.62
CA ILE A 214 -3.23 -12.37 -3.06
C ILE A 214 -2.63 -13.63 -3.68
N ARG A 215 -2.98 -13.88 -4.94
CA ARG A 215 -2.27 -14.86 -5.76
C ARG A 215 -1.22 -14.16 -6.60
N SER A 216 0.02 -14.61 -6.50
CA SER A 216 1.11 -14.27 -7.42
C SER A 216 1.43 -15.52 -8.25
N GLY A 217 1.03 -15.51 -9.52
CA GLY A 217 1.01 -16.73 -10.34
C GLY A 217 0.23 -17.86 -9.65
N ASN A 218 0.92 -18.95 -9.30
CA ASN A 218 0.32 -20.07 -8.57
C ASN A 218 0.46 -20.00 -7.05
N GLN A 219 1.25 -19.05 -6.52
CA GLN A 219 1.56 -18.92 -5.10
C GLN A 219 0.57 -18.01 -4.38
N LYS A 220 0.32 -18.29 -3.09
CA LYS A 220 -0.35 -17.38 -2.16
C LYS A 220 0.71 -16.48 -1.54
N VAL A 221 0.48 -15.17 -1.52
CA VAL A 221 1.37 -14.18 -0.89
C VAL A 221 0.55 -13.31 0.06
N ASN A 222 1.05 -13.09 1.27
CA ASN A 222 0.42 -12.21 2.26
C ASN A 222 1.38 -11.27 3.02
N VAL A 223 2.67 -11.39 2.78
CA VAL A 223 3.65 -10.39 3.20
C VAL A 223 4.71 -10.27 2.11
N GLN A 224 5.18 -9.06 1.87
CA GLN A 224 6.37 -8.82 1.05
C GLN A 224 7.33 -7.90 1.80
N ILE A 225 8.60 -8.26 1.79
CA ILE A 225 9.69 -7.50 2.40
C ILE A 225 10.68 -7.13 1.30
N ALA A 226 11.19 -5.91 1.32
CA ALA A 226 12.25 -5.45 0.46
C ALA A 226 13.26 -4.58 1.20
N LEU A 227 14.53 -4.81 0.93
CA LEU A 227 15.66 -3.97 1.27
C LEU A 227 16.16 -3.33 0.00
N HIS A 228 16.34 -2.01 0.01
CA HIS A 228 16.92 -1.27 -1.09
C HIS A 228 18.05 -0.38 -0.57
N LEU A 229 19.24 -0.50 -1.14
CA LEU A 229 20.39 0.33 -0.80
C LEU A 229 20.21 1.70 -1.45
N ASP A 230 20.02 2.72 -0.63
CA ASP A 230 20.12 4.09 -1.09
C ASP A 230 21.60 4.42 -1.33
N THR A 231 21.99 4.48 -2.60
CA THR A 231 23.38 4.73 -3.00
C THR A 231 23.89 6.13 -2.63
N THR A 232 22.99 7.05 -2.26
CA THR A 232 23.34 8.42 -1.85
C THR A 232 23.72 8.45 -0.38
N SER A 233 22.90 7.85 0.48
CA SER A 233 23.13 7.82 1.93
C SER A 233 23.97 6.63 2.39
N GLY A 234 24.06 5.58 1.58
CA GLY A 234 24.68 4.30 1.93
C GLY A 234 23.83 3.45 2.89
N LEU A 235 22.60 3.88 3.20
CA LEU A 235 21.71 3.21 4.13
C LEU A 235 20.78 2.24 3.40
N TRP A 236 20.44 1.16 4.08
CA TRP A 236 19.42 0.23 3.60
C TRP A 236 18.03 0.72 3.99
N ARG A 237 17.20 0.96 2.99
CA ARG A 237 15.78 1.24 3.14
C ARG A 237 15.01 -0.07 3.21
N LEU A 238 14.39 -0.34 4.34
CA LEU A 238 13.48 -1.45 4.54
C LEU A 238 12.06 -1.02 4.19
N THR A 239 11.39 -1.81 3.36
CA THR A 239 9.96 -1.67 3.06
C THR A 239 9.29 -3.02 3.32
N ILE A 240 8.17 -3.00 4.05
CA ILE A 240 7.39 -4.20 4.35
C ILE A 240 5.93 -3.89 4.04
N GLY A 241 5.26 -4.77 3.32
CA GLY A 241 3.85 -4.63 2.96
C GLY A 241 3.05 -5.91 3.15
N THR A 242 1.78 -5.77 3.49
CA THR A 242 0.78 -6.84 3.47
C THR A 242 -0.44 -6.41 2.64
N PRO A 243 -0.96 -7.26 1.73
CA PRO A 243 -0.37 -8.52 1.30
C PRO A 243 0.88 -8.37 0.42
N ILE A 244 1.07 -7.20 -0.21
CA ILE A 244 2.22 -6.92 -1.10
C ILE A 244 2.63 -5.44 -1.00
N ILE A 245 3.87 -5.12 -1.39
CA ILE A 245 4.34 -3.73 -1.51
C ILE A 245 3.75 -3.13 -2.80
N THR A 246 3.18 -1.94 -2.68
CA THR A 246 2.54 -1.23 -3.79
C THR A 246 2.93 0.25 -3.87
N MET A 247 3.99 0.63 -3.16
CA MET A 247 4.65 1.93 -3.28
C MET A 247 5.90 1.80 -4.14
N GLU A 248 6.35 2.92 -4.70
CA GLU A 248 7.62 3.01 -5.43
C GLU A 248 8.78 3.17 -4.42
N TYR A 249 9.99 2.81 -4.88
CA TYR A 249 11.25 2.91 -4.10
C TYR A 249 11.94 4.25 -4.31
#